data_AF-A0A9D6SHK3-F1
#
_entry.id   AF-A0A9D6SHK3-F1
#
_cell.length_a   1.000
_cell.length_b   1.000
_cell.length_c   1.000
_cell.angle_alpha   90.00
_cell.angle_beta   90.00
_cell.angle_gamma   90.00
#
_symmetry.space_group_name_H-M   'P 1'
#
loop_
_entity.id
_entity.type
_entity.pdbx_description
1 polymer ?
#
loop_
_entity_poly.entity_id
_entity_poly.type
_entity_poly.pdbx_seq_one_letter_code
_entity_poly.pdbx_strand_id
1 'polypeptide(L)'
;MAKPRQSKPRDVGPMGVRTNETTRLPTPGLAISILALSLGLPAAAQVQDIYRINDGKFVAHVELIPIHADLAPGKELVLGDFTGPGKVTYFYYTDNGAASGVPYPGLVLKVYWDDATEPSIQVPLWNFFGAFGRKTIDYQSLLMQINHYCYMSYLPMPFSKRARFVLLNDGDKTYSQAVAWGIDYEKNRAFEHETSRLHAAWNHSKPAHNRDSVHTMLEVTGKGQYIGNFLQVNTNYEGWWGEGDTIFDVDGEKITHSPGTEDEYGSTWGFDHTFSYPYSGYIQMDEGKNRMYRWHFANPVRFQKSLRVQIQDQRVQEGSKDYRQVPSKDETDDYTSVVFWYQEGAHPAPAILPYAERVALSRGPTYPRSR
;
A
#
# COMPACT_ATOMS: atom_id res chain seq x y z
N MET A 1 -30.70 -44.53 -18.72
CA MET A 1 -29.67 -45.56 -18.98
C MET A 1 -28.97 -45.23 -20.29
N ALA A 2 -27.75 -44.69 -20.22
CA ALA A 2 -26.87 -44.48 -21.38
C ALA A 2 -25.47 -44.94 -20.99
N LYS A 3 -24.87 -45.83 -21.78
CA LYS A 3 -23.54 -46.43 -21.54
C LYS A 3 -22.41 -45.46 -21.97
N PRO A 4 -21.28 -45.37 -21.25
CA PRO A 4 -20.14 -44.58 -21.68
C PRO A 4 -19.21 -45.38 -22.62
N ARG A 5 -18.69 -44.71 -23.66
CA ARG A 5 -17.63 -45.21 -24.56
C ARG A 5 -16.27 -45.06 -23.89
N GLN A 6 -15.49 -46.14 -23.84
CA GLN A 6 -14.08 -46.15 -23.43
C GLN A 6 -13.16 -45.76 -24.59
N SER A 7 -12.21 -44.86 -24.35
CA SER A 7 -11.10 -44.51 -25.25
C SER A 7 -9.85 -45.33 -24.91
N LYS A 8 -9.20 -45.94 -25.92
CA LYS A 8 -7.92 -46.66 -25.78
C LYS A 8 -6.71 -45.70 -25.71
N PRO A 9 -5.64 -46.05 -24.98
CA PRO A 9 -4.41 -45.26 -24.94
C PRO A 9 -3.50 -45.51 -26.17
N ARG A 10 -2.71 -44.49 -26.55
CA ARG A 10 -1.71 -44.54 -27.63
C ARG A 10 -0.33 -44.94 -27.06
N ASP A 11 0.33 -45.87 -27.75
CA ASP A 11 1.71 -46.31 -27.51
C ASP A 11 2.74 -45.20 -27.80
N VAL A 12 3.75 -45.10 -26.93
CA VAL A 12 4.94 -44.26 -27.13
C VAL A 12 6.15 -45.20 -27.17
N GLY A 13 6.79 -45.31 -28.33
CA GLY A 13 8.02 -46.09 -28.52
C GLY A 13 9.28 -45.37 -27.98
N PRO A 14 10.37 -46.10 -27.68
CA PRO A 14 11.53 -45.54 -26.97
C PRO A 14 12.50 -44.79 -27.89
N MET A 15 13.01 -43.64 -27.41
CA MET A 15 14.07 -42.87 -28.03
C MET A 15 15.44 -43.55 -27.85
N GLY A 16 16.17 -43.71 -28.96
CA GLY A 16 17.52 -44.26 -28.99
C GLY A 16 18.59 -43.24 -28.56
N VAL A 17 19.54 -43.72 -27.76
CA VAL A 17 20.77 -43.04 -27.35
C VAL A 17 21.82 -43.21 -28.45
N ARG A 18 22.47 -42.12 -28.87
CA ARG A 18 23.72 -42.16 -29.66
C ARG A 18 24.84 -41.47 -28.89
N THR A 19 25.95 -42.19 -28.76
CA THR A 19 27.18 -41.80 -28.07
C THR A 19 28.22 -41.23 -29.04
N ASN A 20 29.02 -40.32 -28.48
CA ASN A 20 30.41 -39.96 -28.77
C ASN A 20 30.76 -39.31 -30.12
N GLU A 21 31.32 -38.10 -30.03
CA GLU A 21 32.53 -37.76 -30.77
C GLU A 21 33.45 -36.81 -29.98
N THR A 22 34.72 -37.18 -29.98
CA THR A 22 35.89 -36.60 -29.31
C THR A 22 36.27 -35.22 -29.86
N THR A 23 36.60 -34.28 -28.98
CA THR A 23 37.30 -33.03 -29.35
C THR A 23 38.47 -32.74 -28.41
N ARG A 24 39.59 -32.36 -29.03
CA ARG A 24 40.95 -32.24 -28.48
C ARG A 24 41.10 -31.02 -27.56
N LEU A 25 41.89 -31.16 -26.50
CA LEU A 25 42.36 -30.04 -25.65
C LEU A 25 43.55 -29.33 -26.31
N PRO A 26 43.60 -27.97 -26.32
CA PRO A 26 44.83 -27.22 -26.52
C PRO A 26 45.54 -26.88 -25.18
N THR A 27 46.85 -26.71 -25.29
CA THR A 27 47.86 -26.39 -24.26
C THR A 27 47.63 -25.07 -23.51
N PRO A 28 48.18 -24.90 -22.28
CA PRO A 28 47.85 -23.78 -21.41
C PRO A 28 48.56 -22.48 -21.85
N GLY A 29 47.77 -21.50 -22.27
CA GLY A 29 48.19 -20.11 -22.43
C GLY A 29 48.08 -19.34 -21.12
N LEU A 30 49.08 -18.50 -20.87
CA LEU A 30 49.25 -17.56 -19.77
C LEU A 30 47.93 -16.89 -19.30
N ALA A 31 47.47 -17.20 -18.08
CA ALA A 31 46.32 -16.52 -17.48
C ALA A 31 46.75 -15.21 -16.82
N ILE A 32 46.43 -14.09 -17.47
CA ILE A 32 46.46 -12.76 -16.88
C ILE A 32 45.38 -12.71 -15.80
N SER A 33 45.80 -12.57 -14.53
CA SER A 33 44.87 -12.37 -13.42
C SER A 33 44.29 -10.96 -13.49
N ILE A 34 43.11 -10.82 -14.11
CA ILE A 34 42.28 -9.64 -13.92
C ILE A 34 41.64 -9.78 -12.54
N LEU A 35 42.18 -9.05 -11.57
CA LEU A 35 41.54 -8.86 -10.28
C LEU A 35 40.28 -8.01 -10.50
N ALA A 36 39.17 -8.66 -10.88
CA ALA A 36 37.88 -8.02 -10.82
C ALA A 36 37.55 -7.81 -9.34
N LEU A 37 37.78 -6.58 -8.84
CA LEU A 37 37.06 -6.13 -7.66
C LEU A 37 35.58 -6.22 -8.01
N SER A 38 34.93 -7.28 -7.55
CA SER A 38 33.49 -7.30 -7.42
C SER A 38 33.14 -6.22 -6.41
N LEU A 39 32.89 -5.01 -6.89
CA LEU A 39 32.02 -4.08 -6.17
C LEU A 39 30.71 -4.84 -6.02
N GLY A 40 30.53 -5.45 -4.84
CA GLY A 40 29.29 -6.12 -4.48
C GLY A 40 28.18 -5.10 -4.65
N LEU A 41 27.41 -5.22 -5.73
CA LEU A 41 26.15 -4.51 -5.85
C LEU A 41 25.35 -4.92 -4.61
N PRO A 42 24.92 -3.99 -3.75
CA PRO A 42 24.05 -4.36 -2.65
C PRO A 42 22.78 -4.93 -3.30
N ALA A 43 22.56 -6.22 -3.10
CA ALA A 43 21.34 -6.87 -3.54
C ALA A 43 20.19 -6.17 -2.81
N ALA A 44 19.26 -5.61 -3.57
CA ALA A 44 18.06 -4.98 -3.05
C ALA A 44 17.38 -5.95 -2.08
N ALA A 45 17.19 -5.51 -0.84
CA ALA A 45 16.62 -6.34 0.21
C ALA A 45 15.22 -6.82 -0.17
N GLN A 46 15.03 -8.13 -0.26
CA GLN A 46 13.72 -8.79 -0.39
C GLN A 46 13.43 -9.59 0.89
N VAL A 47 12.17 -9.95 1.12
CA VAL A 47 11.73 -10.86 2.21
C VAL A 47 12.50 -12.19 2.26
N GLN A 48 13.24 -12.52 1.20
CA GLN A 48 14.06 -13.71 1.12
C GLN A 48 15.32 -13.71 2.00
N ASP A 49 15.77 -12.62 2.62
CA ASP A 49 17.08 -12.60 3.29
C ASP A 49 17.07 -12.79 4.82
N ILE A 50 15.95 -13.23 5.43
CA ILE A 50 15.91 -13.49 6.88
C ILE A 50 16.93 -14.56 7.33
N TYR A 51 17.32 -15.48 6.44
CA TYR A 51 18.35 -16.48 6.71
C TYR A 51 19.77 -15.94 6.58
N ARG A 52 19.97 -14.75 5.99
CA ARG A 52 21.28 -14.14 5.83
C ARG A 52 21.67 -13.44 7.13
N ILE A 53 22.65 -14.03 7.80
CA ILE A 53 23.33 -13.39 8.94
C ILE A 53 24.07 -12.16 8.41
N ASN A 54 23.80 -10.99 9.00
CA ASN A 54 24.43 -9.73 8.66
C ASN A 54 24.86 -8.97 9.92
N ASP A 55 25.70 -7.95 9.77
CA ASP A 55 26.23 -7.15 10.89
C ASP A 55 25.27 -6.05 11.38
N GLY A 56 24.01 -6.11 10.97
CA GLY A 56 22.96 -5.18 11.37
C GLY A 56 22.74 -5.20 12.87
N LYS A 57 22.62 -4.01 13.47
CA LYS A 57 22.35 -3.86 14.90
C LYS A 57 20.89 -3.47 15.11
N PHE A 58 20.14 -4.34 15.79
CA PHE A 58 18.79 -4.04 16.25
C PHE A 58 18.80 -2.88 17.25
N VAL A 59 17.89 -1.94 17.06
CA VAL A 59 17.59 -0.86 18.00
C VAL A 59 16.07 -0.72 18.09
N ALA A 60 15.55 -0.63 19.30
CA ALA A 60 14.14 -0.32 19.56
C ALA A 60 14.04 1.07 20.19
N HIS A 61 13.11 1.88 19.68
CA HIS A 61 12.68 3.11 20.32
C HIS A 61 11.22 2.95 20.72
N VAL A 62 10.94 2.86 22.02
CA VAL A 62 9.58 2.68 22.55
C VAL A 62 9.32 3.77 23.55
N GLU A 63 8.20 4.45 23.37
CA GLU A 63 7.74 5.50 24.28
C GLU A 63 6.31 5.17 24.71
N LEU A 64 6.10 5.24 26.01
CA LEU A 64 4.78 5.20 26.63
C LEU A 64 4.60 6.57 27.26
N ILE A 65 3.58 7.33 26.84
CA ILE A 65 3.20 8.57 27.52
C ILE A 65 2.05 8.23 28.47
N PRO A 66 2.33 7.95 29.76
CA PRO A 66 1.34 7.44 30.71
C PRO A 66 0.30 8.50 31.12
N ILE A 67 0.56 9.78 30.84
CA ILE A 67 -0.32 10.90 31.23
C ILE A 67 -0.36 11.89 30.05
N HIS A 68 -1.31 11.65 29.15
CA HIS A 68 -1.81 12.53 28.07
C HIS A 68 -0.73 13.19 27.19
N ALA A 69 -0.64 12.76 25.93
CA ALA A 69 0.03 13.57 24.91
C ALA A 69 -0.88 14.75 24.55
N ASP A 70 -0.88 15.83 25.34
CA ASP A 70 -1.62 17.05 25.04
C ASP A 70 -1.02 17.73 23.80
N LEU A 71 -1.55 17.37 22.64
CA LEU A 71 -1.14 17.88 21.35
C LEU A 71 -2.19 18.87 20.86
N ALA A 72 -1.94 20.16 21.03
CA ALA A 72 -2.84 21.21 20.58
C ALA A 72 -2.91 21.30 19.03
N PRO A 73 -3.98 21.87 18.45
CA PRO A 73 -4.05 22.15 17.02
C PRO A 73 -2.83 22.91 16.49
N GLY A 74 -2.33 22.49 15.33
CA GLY A 74 -1.13 23.00 14.67
C GLY A 74 0.18 22.62 15.36
N LYS A 75 0.18 21.78 16.40
CA LYS A 75 1.39 21.32 17.09
C LYS A 75 1.82 19.95 16.59
N GLU A 76 3.14 19.74 16.67
CA GLU A 76 3.81 18.52 16.28
C GLU A 76 4.43 17.84 17.51
N LEU A 77 4.35 16.51 17.54
CA LEU A 77 5.06 15.62 18.45
C LEU A 77 6.06 14.81 17.63
N VAL A 78 7.35 14.84 17.99
CA VAL A 78 8.36 13.98 17.37
C VAL A 78 8.23 12.59 17.98
N LEU A 79 7.87 11.60 17.16
CA LEU A 79 7.76 10.19 17.56
C LEU A 79 9.13 9.49 17.51
N GLY A 80 10.06 9.99 16.70
CA GLY A 80 11.39 9.40 16.58
C GLY A 80 12.28 10.22 15.66
N ASP A 81 13.57 10.26 15.98
CA ASP A 81 14.58 11.01 15.24
C ASP A 81 15.90 10.23 15.24
N PHE A 82 16.11 9.46 14.17
CA PHE A 82 17.17 8.46 14.08
C PHE A 82 18.22 8.90 13.07
N THR A 83 19.47 9.03 13.52
CA THR A 83 20.62 9.38 12.66
C THR A 83 21.44 8.16 12.25
N GLY A 84 22.05 8.25 11.07
CA GLY A 84 22.89 7.24 10.46
C GLY A 84 22.13 6.38 9.44
N PRO A 85 22.84 5.51 8.71
CA PRO A 85 22.25 4.59 7.75
C PRO A 85 21.53 3.45 8.48
N GLY A 86 20.32 3.13 8.04
CA GLY A 86 19.51 2.09 8.65
C GLY A 86 18.23 1.80 7.90
N LYS A 87 17.39 0.98 8.55
CA LYS A 87 16.09 0.56 8.03
C LYS A 87 15.12 0.36 9.18
N VAL A 88 14.03 1.11 9.20
CA VAL A 88 12.89 0.84 10.10
C VAL A 88 12.27 -0.48 9.68
N THR A 89 12.04 -1.36 10.64
CA THR A 89 11.48 -2.72 10.43
C THR A 89 10.10 -2.88 11.03
N TYR A 90 9.74 -2.04 11.99
CA TYR A 90 8.45 -2.07 12.65
C TYR A 90 8.10 -0.67 13.14
N PHE A 91 6.84 -0.28 12.94
CA PHE A 91 6.25 0.90 13.54
C PHE A 91 4.88 0.51 14.10
N TYR A 92 4.64 0.81 15.37
CA TYR A 92 3.29 0.73 15.93
C TYR A 92 2.89 2.02 16.63
N TYR A 93 1.58 2.24 16.67
CA TYR A 93 0.95 3.31 17.43
C TYR A 93 -0.34 2.79 18.06
N THR A 94 -0.67 3.30 19.24
CA THR A 94 -1.96 3.06 19.89
C THR A 94 -2.32 4.25 20.78
N ASP A 95 -3.62 4.42 21.00
CA ASP A 95 -4.15 5.35 21.99
C ASP A 95 -5.34 4.76 22.73
N ASN A 96 -5.63 5.29 23.92
CA ASN A 96 -6.83 4.92 24.66
C ASN A 96 -8.10 5.55 24.06
N GLY A 97 -7.98 6.57 23.22
CA GLY A 97 -9.10 7.25 22.55
C GLY A 97 -9.77 6.39 21.49
N ALA A 98 -9.01 5.73 20.61
CA ALA A 98 -9.53 4.74 19.68
C ALA A 98 -10.08 3.53 20.45
N ALA A 99 -9.39 3.08 21.50
CA ALA A 99 -9.83 1.94 22.31
C ALA A 99 -11.15 2.16 23.06
N SER A 100 -11.47 3.41 23.41
CA SER A 100 -12.69 3.78 24.12
C SER A 100 -13.77 4.43 23.25
N GLY A 101 -13.53 4.60 21.94
CA GLY A 101 -14.46 5.31 21.07
C GLY A 101 -14.05 5.41 19.60
N VAL A 102 -14.08 6.63 19.07
CA VAL A 102 -13.97 6.94 17.64
C VAL A 102 -12.61 7.61 17.39
N PRO A 103 -11.71 7.03 16.57
CA PRO A 103 -10.41 7.63 16.25
C PRO A 103 -10.53 9.11 15.84
N TYR A 104 -9.68 9.95 16.43
CA TYR A 104 -9.69 11.39 16.16
C TYR A 104 -9.01 11.69 14.81
N PRO A 105 -9.73 12.21 13.80
CA PRO A 105 -9.23 12.31 12.41
C PRO A 105 -8.23 13.45 12.17
N GLY A 106 -7.94 14.27 13.18
CA GLY A 106 -7.01 15.41 13.09
C GLY A 106 -5.54 15.03 13.25
N LEU A 107 -5.23 13.77 13.48
CA LEU A 107 -3.84 13.29 13.55
C LEU A 107 -3.30 12.97 12.17
N VAL A 108 -2.12 13.51 11.86
CA VAL A 108 -1.41 13.33 10.58
C VAL A 108 0.00 12.80 10.87
N LEU A 109 0.32 11.64 10.29
CA LEU A 109 1.67 11.09 10.30
C LEU A 109 2.51 11.76 9.23
N LYS A 110 3.66 12.30 9.63
CA LYS A 110 4.68 12.89 8.78
C LYS A 110 5.99 12.13 8.94
N VAL A 111 6.60 11.68 7.84
CA VAL A 111 7.92 11.02 7.88
C VAL A 111 8.87 11.66 6.88
N TYR A 112 10.05 12.01 7.37
CA TYR A 112 11.12 12.67 6.63
C TYR A 112 12.33 11.75 6.49
N TRP A 113 12.91 11.71 5.29
CA TRP A 113 14.09 10.91 4.99
C TRP A 113 15.28 11.80 4.63
N ASP A 114 16.47 11.39 5.06
CA ASP A 114 17.79 11.95 4.66
C ASP A 114 17.93 13.48 4.70
N ASP A 115 17.38 14.10 5.74
CA ASP A 115 17.39 15.55 5.95
C ASP A 115 16.56 16.34 4.90
N ALA A 116 15.65 15.67 4.19
CA ALA A 116 14.67 16.35 3.35
C ALA A 116 13.83 17.33 4.18
N THR A 117 13.56 18.51 3.60
CA THR A 117 12.76 19.56 4.24
C THR A 117 11.26 19.27 4.20
N GLU A 118 10.82 18.45 3.25
CA GLU A 118 9.44 18.03 3.05
C GLU A 118 9.27 16.53 3.36
N PRO A 119 8.13 16.12 3.94
CA PRO A 119 7.90 14.73 4.29
C PRO A 119 7.58 13.88 3.04
N SER A 120 8.06 12.63 3.01
CA SER A 120 7.73 11.64 1.98
C SER A 120 6.51 10.78 2.34
N ILE A 121 6.10 10.81 3.60
CA ILE A 121 4.81 10.29 4.07
C ILE A 121 4.09 11.45 4.73
N GLN A 122 2.90 11.80 4.25
CA GLN A 122 2.02 12.78 4.88
C GLN A 122 0.57 12.33 4.72
N VAL A 123 0.04 11.62 5.72
CA VAL A 123 -1.29 11.02 5.65
C VAL A 123 -2.00 11.09 7.00
N PRO A 124 -3.34 11.09 7.07
CA PRO A 124 -4.04 10.92 8.34
C PRO A 124 -3.57 9.63 9.02
N LEU A 125 -3.17 9.72 10.29
CA LEU A 125 -2.47 8.65 11.02
C LEU A 125 -3.24 7.32 10.92
N TRP A 126 -4.54 7.35 11.19
CA TRP A 126 -5.38 6.15 11.19
C TRP A 126 -5.53 5.56 9.78
N ASN A 127 -5.62 6.41 8.76
CA ASN A 127 -5.76 5.98 7.37
C ASN A 127 -4.49 5.30 6.84
N PHE A 128 -3.29 5.63 7.37
CA PHE A 128 -2.06 4.90 7.07
C PHE A 128 -2.21 3.39 7.31
N PHE A 129 -3.01 3.00 8.32
CA PHE A 129 -3.29 1.61 8.65
C PHE A 129 -4.64 1.12 8.11
N GLY A 130 -5.25 1.85 7.17
CA GLY A 130 -6.56 1.50 6.62
C GLY A 130 -7.75 1.78 7.56
N ALA A 131 -7.58 2.50 8.68
CA ALA A 131 -8.69 2.87 9.57
C ALA A 131 -9.41 4.14 9.10
N PHE A 132 -10.11 4.03 7.97
CA PHE A 132 -10.90 5.11 7.38
C PHE A 132 -12.20 5.42 8.13
N GLY A 133 -12.83 6.55 7.81
CA GLY A 133 -14.19 6.87 8.26
C GLY A 133 -14.36 6.92 9.78
N ARG A 134 -13.27 7.11 10.53
CA ARG A 134 -13.24 7.06 11.99
C ARG A 134 -13.73 5.72 12.55
N LYS A 135 -13.48 4.62 11.83
CA LYS A 135 -13.81 3.25 12.26
C LYS A 135 -12.58 2.37 12.14
N THR A 136 -12.19 1.80 13.28
CA THR A 136 -11.15 0.78 13.36
C THR A 136 -11.74 -0.59 13.07
N ILE A 137 -11.02 -1.39 12.28
CA ILE A 137 -11.40 -2.76 11.94
C ILE A 137 -10.15 -3.60 12.13
N ASP A 138 -10.26 -4.67 12.91
CA ASP A 138 -9.16 -5.61 13.07
C ASP A 138 -9.00 -6.42 11.78
N TYR A 139 -7.76 -6.50 11.30
CA TYR A 139 -7.39 -7.25 10.11
C TYR A 139 -5.91 -7.61 10.20
N GLN A 140 -5.51 -8.64 9.45
CA GLN A 140 -4.12 -9.05 9.31
C GLN A 140 -3.75 -9.21 7.84
N SER A 141 -2.76 -8.43 7.40
CA SER A 141 -2.12 -8.58 6.10
C SER A 141 -0.64 -8.92 6.27
N LEU A 142 0.11 -9.03 5.16
CA LEU A 142 1.56 -9.26 5.20
C LEU A 142 2.32 -8.06 5.76
N LEU A 143 1.91 -6.85 5.43
CA LEU A 143 2.71 -5.63 5.66
C LEU A 143 2.14 -4.74 6.77
N MET A 144 0.87 -4.91 7.12
CA MET A 144 0.21 -4.15 8.17
C MET A 144 -0.86 -4.97 8.88
N GLN A 145 -1.15 -4.60 10.11
CA GLN A 145 -2.15 -5.25 10.94
C GLN A 145 -2.79 -4.24 11.88
N ILE A 146 -4.07 -4.44 12.17
CA ILE A 146 -4.71 -3.88 13.36
C ILE A 146 -5.23 -5.05 14.19
N ASN A 147 -4.89 -5.06 15.48
CA ASN A 147 -5.44 -5.98 16.45
C ASN A 147 -5.69 -5.23 17.76
N HIS A 148 -6.95 -5.14 18.17
CA HIS A 148 -7.36 -4.47 19.40
C HIS A 148 -6.73 -3.07 19.56
N TYR A 149 -6.94 -2.20 18.56
CA TYR A 149 -6.43 -0.81 18.53
C TYR A 149 -4.90 -0.66 18.60
N CYS A 150 -4.15 -1.74 18.38
CA CYS A 150 -2.74 -1.68 18.08
C CYS A 150 -2.56 -1.60 16.57
N TYR A 151 -2.09 -0.46 16.07
CA TYR A 151 -1.92 -0.18 14.66
C TYR A 151 -0.47 -0.46 14.29
N MET A 152 -0.22 -1.46 13.45
CA MET A 152 1.10 -2.02 13.22
C MET A 152 1.48 -2.01 11.75
N SER A 153 2.71 -1.58 11.46
CA SER A 153 3.32 -1.61 10.14
C SER A 153 4.65 -2.34 10.18
N TYR A 154 4.83 -3.25 9.23
CA TYR A 154 6.03 -4.03 8.98
C TYR A 154 6.71 -3.61 7.66
N LEU A 155 6.30 -2.47 7.09
CA LEU A 155 6.92 -1.95 5.88
C LEU A 155 8.39 -1.60 6.14
N PRO A 156 9.34 -2.17 5.38
CA PRO A 156 10.74 -1.79 5.50
C PRO A 156 10.98 -0.33 5.07
N MET A 157 11.50 0.52 5.94
CA MET A 157 11.74 1.94 5.60
C MET A 157 13.24 2.26 5.67
N PRO A 158 14.01 2.00 4.60
CA PRO A 158 15.44 2.32 4.58
C PRO A 158 15.70 3.83 4.50
N PHE A 159 16.78 4.25 5.12
CA PHE A 159 17.30 5.63 5.15
C PHE A 159 18.82 5.61 5.22
N SER A 160 19.49 6.57 4.61
CA SER A 160 20.96 6.62 4.55
C SER A 160 21.56 7.60 5.56
N LYS A 161 20.84 8.66 5.92
CA LYS A 161 21.33 9.69 6.84
C LYS A 161 20.46 9.86 8.08
N ARG A 162 19.14 9.96 7.88
CA ARG A 162 18.21 10.26 8.97
C ARG A 162 16.79 9.81 8.65
N ALA A 163 16.08 9.33 9.66
CA ALA A 163 14.66 9.09 9.64
C ALA A 163 13.99 9.87 10.77
N ARG A 164 13.03 10.74 10.44
CA ARG A 164 12.30 11.54 11.44
C ARG A 164 10.80 11.32 11.30
N PHE A 165 10.19 10.78 12.34
CA PHE A 165 8.76 10.52 12.45
C PHE A 165 8.12 11.61 13.30
N VAL A 166 7.05 12.20 12.80
CA VAL A 166 6.35 13.32 13.43
C VAL A 166 4.85 13.07 13.36
N LEU A 167 4.17 13.35 14.47
CA LEU A 167 2.73 13.37 14.56
C LEU A 167 2.25 14.83 14.65
N LEU A 168 1.52 15.28 13.65
CA LEU A 168 0.89 16.59 13.63
C LEU A 168 -0.57 16.46 14.05
N ASN A 169 -1.07 17.37 14.89
CA ASN A 169 -2.50 17.60 15.03
C ASN A 169 -2.91 18.78 14.15
N ASP A 170 -3.52 18.52 12.99
CA ASP A 170 -4.05 19.55 12.11
C ASP A 170 -5.56 19.75 12.25
N GLY A 171 -6.17 19.09 13.24
CA GLY A 171 -7.60 19.18 13.51
C GLY A 171 -7.99 20.37 14.37
N ASP A 172 -9.23 20.35 14.84
CA ASP A 172 -9.90 21.47 15.52
C ASP A 172 -9.89 21.37 17.05
N LYS A 173 -9.35 20.30 17.61
CA LYS A 173 -9.34 20.03 19.06
C LYS A 173 -7.97 19.63 19.54
N THR A 174 -7.65 19.95 20.78
CA THR A 174 -6.50 19.35 21.46
C THR A 174 -6.72 17.85 21.54
N TYR A 175 -5.73 17.10 21.06
CA TYR A 175 -5.68 15.67 21.24
C TYR A 175 -5.09 15.40 22.63
N SER A 176 -5.86 14.80 23.53
CA SER A 176 -5.51 14.57 24.94
C SER A 176 -5.77 13.12 25.31
N GLN A 177 -5.00 12.21 24.71
CA GLN A 177 -5.12 10.76 24.92
C GLN A 177 -3.83 10.19 25.52
N ALA A 178 -3.96 9.09 26.25
CA ALA A 178 -2.81 8.27 26.60
C ALA A 178 -2.38 7.49 25.34
N VAL A 179 -1.11 7.56 25.01
CA VAL A 179 -0.57 7.00 23.76
C VAL A 179 0.65 6.13 24.05
N ALA A 180 0.85 5.14 23.20
CA ALA A 180 2.09 4.40 23.12
C ALA A 180 2.47 4.20 21.66
N TRP A 181 3.77 4.25 21.38
CA TRP A 181 4.29 3.93 20.06
C TRP A 181 5.66 3.27 20.19
N GLY A 182 6.05 2.61 19.12
CA GLY A 182 7.39 2.04 19.02
C GLY A 182 7.84 1.96 17.59
N ILE A 183 9.14 2.16 17.41
CA ILE A 183 9.83 2.08 16.13
C ILE A 183 11.06 1.19 16.34
N ASP A 184 11.02 0.01 15.73
CA ASP A 184 12.20 -0.84 15.64
C ASP A 184 12.93 -0.55 14.34
N TYR A 185 14.25 -0.48 14.42
CA TYR A 185 15.08 -0.23 13.27
C TYR A 185 16.45 -0.90 13.40
N GLU A 186 17.02 -1.20 12.25
CA GLU A 186 18.36 -1.77 12.11
C GLU A 186 19.33 -0.64 11.73
N LYS A 187 20.42 -0.45 12.48
CA LYS A 187 21.57 0.36 12.03
C LYS A 187 22.55 -0.52 11.29
N ASN A 188 22.85 -0.15 10.04
CA ASN A 188 23.75 -0.92 9.20
C ASN A 188 24.35 -0.03 8.09
N ARG A 189 25.68 -0.08 7.92
CA ARG A 189 26.37 0.67 6.86
C ARG A 189 25.99 0.21 5.45
N ALA A 190 25.41 -0.97 5.30
CA ALA A 190 24.86 -1.43 4.02
C ALA A 190 23.82 -0.45 3.43
N PHE A 191 23.17 0.38 4.26
CA PHE A 191 22.20 1.39 3.82
C PHE A 191 22.81 2.76 3.48
N GLU A 192 24.14 2.96 3.57
CA GLU A 192 24.81 4.25 3.26
C GLU A 192 24.55 4.73 1.82
N HIS A 193 24.32 3.80 0.90
CA HIS A 193 24.04 4.07 -0.51
C HIS A 193 22.68 3.54 -0.98
N GLU A 194 21.86 3.03 -0.07
CA GLU A 194 20.49 2.64 -0.41
C GLU A 194 19.68 3.89 -0.73
N THR A 195 19.07 3.95 -1.91
CA THR A 195 18.35 5.15 -2.38
C THR A 195 16.84 5.00 -2.32
N SER A 196 16.32 3.79 -2.15
CA SER A 196 14.89 3.53 -2.05
C SER A 196 14.34 4.18 -0.80
N ARG A 197 13.30 5.01 -0.92
CA ARG A 197 12.58 5.57 0.23
C ARG A 197 11.13 5.17 0.15
N LEU A 198 10.53 4.86 1.31
CA LEU A 198 9.11 4.59 1.40
C LEU A 198 8.35 5.92 1.32
N HIS A 199 7.31 5.93 0.52
CA HIS A 199 6.37 7.02 0.44
C HIS A 199 4.95 6.52 0.68
N ALA A 200 4.09 7.43 1.12
CA ALA A 200 2.65 7.19 1.17
C ALA A 200 1.88 8.47 0.88
N ALA A 201 0.79 8.33 0.13
CA ALA A 201 -0.08 9.42 -0.24
C ALA A 201 -1.52 9.06 0.09
N TRP A 202 -2.26 10.04 0.60
CA TRP A 202 -3.69 9.93 0.83
C TRP A 202 -4.41 10.75 -0.22
N ASN A 203 -5.47 10.21 -0.81
CA ASN A 203 -6.35 10.98 -1.66
C ASN A 203 -7.83 10.67 -1.37
N HIS A 204 -8.69 11.62 -1.68
CA HIS A 204 -10.12 11.51 -1.52
C HIS A 204 -10.84 12.23 -2.64
N SER A 205 -11.77 11.54 -3.30
CA SER A 205 -12.64 12.13 -4.32
C SER A 205 -14.07 12.16 -3.79
N LYS A 206 -14.64 13.37 -3.71
CA LYS A 206 -15.93 13.64 -3.06
C LYS A 206 -16.76 14.67 -3.84
N PRO A 207 -17.74 14.23 -4.65
CA PRO A 207 -17.91 12.85 -5.11
C PRO A 207 -16.79 12.43 -6.07
N ALA A 208 -16.70 11.15 -6.42
CA ALA A 208 -15.64 10.59 -7.26
C ALA A 208 -15.54 11.17 -8.70
N HIS A 209 -16.41 12.11 -9.09
CA HIS A 209 -16.45 12.60 -10.47
C HIS A 209 -15.50 13.77 -10.72
N ASN A 210 -14.48 13.48 -11.52
CA ASN A 210 -14.21 14.26 -12.72
C ASN A 210 -15.14 13.77 -13.86
N ARG A 211 -15.09 14.40 -15.04
CA ARG A 211 -15.89 14.06 -16.24
C ARG A 211 -15.90 12.57 -16.61
N ASP A 212 -14.90 11.81 -16.16
CA ASP A 212 -14.62 10.46 -16.63
C ASP A 212 -14.94 9.37 -15.58
N SER A 213 -15.52 9.70 -14.41
CA SER A 213 -15.85 8.78 -13.28
C SER A 213 -14.65 7.93 -12.83
N VAL A 214 -13.58 8.60 -12.42
CA VAL A 214 -12.33 7.95 -12.01
C VAL A 214 -11.77 8.57 -10.72
N HIS A 215 -11.44 7.73 -9.75
CA HIS A 215 -10.63 8.13 -8.60
C HIS A 215 -9.14 7.95 -8.92
N THR A 216 -8.37 9.04 -8.85
CA THR A 216 -6.90 8.98 -8.99
C THR A 216 -6.30 8.70 -7.63
N MET A 217 -5.62 7.56 -7.47
CA MET A 217 -5.00 7.16 -6.21
C MET A 217 -3.60 7.74 -6.05
N LEU A 218 -2.84 7.84 -7.15
CA LEU A 218 -1.47 8.33 -7.18
C LEU A 218 -1.13 8.96 -8.54
N GLU A 219 -0.34 10.02 -8.53
CA GLU A 219 0.34 10.55 -9.71
C GLU A 219 1.71 11.09 -9.30
N VAL A 220 2.79 10.49 -9.81
CA VAL A 220 4.17 10.83 -9.43
C VAL A 220 5.12 10.70 -10.62
N THR A 221 6.23 11.42 -10.55
CA THR A 221 7.36 11.32 -11.46
C THR A 221 8.60 10.82 -10.72
N GLY A 222 9.48 10.12 -11.41
CA GLY A 222 10.71 9.54 -10.88
C GLY A 222 10.81 8.06 -11.21
N LYS A 223 11.74 7.38 -10.55
CA LYS A 223 11.96 5.93 -10.69
C LYS A 223 11.62 5.23 -9.40
N GLY A 224 10.82 4.18 -9.47
CA GLY A 224 10.29 3.52 -8.28
C GLY A 224 9.46 2.29 -8.55
N GLN A 225 8.70 1.90 -7.53
CA GLN A 225 7.81 0.76 -7.56
C GLN A 225 6.63 0.96 -6.61
N TYR A 226 5.42 0.81 -7.14
CA TYR A 226 4.18 0.77 -6.36
C TYR A 226 4.00 -0.60 -5.72
N ILE A 227 3.64 -0.60 -4.43
CA ILE A 227 3.57 -1.83 -3.63
C ILE A 227 2.19 -2.13 -3.05
N GLY A 228 1.22 -1.22 -3.21
CA GLY A 228 -0.15 -1.46 -2.78
C GLY A 228 -0.86 -0.26 -2.19
N ASN A 229 -2.07 -0.50 -1.71
CA ASN A 229 -2.94 0.53 -1.15
C ASN A 229 -4.01 -0.05 -0.23
N PHE A 230 -4.58 0.85 0.57
CA PHE A 230 -5.94 0.71 1.08
C PHE A 230 -6.91 1.53 0.22
N LEU A 231 -8.15 1.07 0.11
CA LEU A 231 -9.26 1.79 -0.53
C LEU A 231 -10.51 1.70 0.36
N GLN A 232 -11.22 2.81 0.51
CA GLN A 232 -12.58 2.86 1.01
C GLN A 232 -13.49 3.44 -0.07
N VAL A 233 -14.58 2.75 -0.36
CA VAL A 233 -15.65 3.20 -1.24
C VAL A 233 -16.92 3.30 -0.42
N ASN A 234 -17.47 4.51 -0.30
CA ASN A 234 -18.80 4.71 0.24
C ASN A 234 -19.76 4.92 -0.93
N THR A 235 -20.74 4.04 -1.10
CA THR A 235 -21.74 4.13 -2.16
C THR A 235 -23.14 4.07 -1.59
N ASN A 236 -24.10 4.69 -2.27
CA ASN A 236 -25.53 4.52 -1.99
C ASN A 236 -26.24 3.71 -3.08
N TYR A 237 -25.48 3.17 -4.04
CA TYR A 237 -26.02 2.29 -5.06
C TYR A 237 -26.37 0.94 -4.42
N GLU A 238 -27.63 0.53 -4.57
CA GLU A 238 -28.13 -0.73 -3.98
C GLU A 238 -27.73 -1.96 -4.81
N GLY A 239 -27.30 -1.76 -6.07
CA GLY A 239 -26.80 -2.82 -6.95
C GLY A 239 -25.28 -3.01 -6.86
N TRP A 240 -24.74 -3.79 -7.80
CA TRP A 240 -23.29 -4.06 -7.85
C TRP A 240 -22.50 -2.83 -8.32
N TRP A 241 -21.69 -2.28 -7.42
CA TRP A 241 -20.93 -1.03 -7.58
C TRP A 241 -19.47 -1.23 -8.01
N GLY A 242 -18.98 -2.47 -8.04
CA GLY A 242 -17.55 -2.77 -8.10
C GLY A 242 -17.03 -3.15 -9.49
N GLU A 243 -17.64 -2.70 -10.58
CA GLU A 243 -17.21 -3.03 -11.96
C GLU A 243 -16.03 -2.15 -12.44
N GLY A 244 -15.48 -1.31 -11.56
CA GLY A 244 -14.45 -0.34 -11.93
C GLY A 244 -13.08 -0.97 -12.14
N ASP A 245 -12.50 -0.77 -13.32
CA ASP A 245 -11.15 -1.22 -13.62
C ASP A 245 -10.09 -0.43 -12.84
N THR A 246 -9.04 -1.13 -12.42
CA THR A 246 -7.79 -0.48 -12.00
C THR A 246 -6.88 -0.23 -13.20
N ILE A 247 -6.45 1.01 -13.37
CA ILE A 247 -5.64 1.48 -14.49
C ILE A 247 -4.29 1.99 -13.98
N PHE A 248 -3.21 1.42 -14.49
CA PHE A 248 -1.85 1.93 -14.32
C PHE A 248 -1.43 2.67 -15.59
N ASP A 249 -0.93 3.89 -15.45
CA ASP A 249 -0.18 4.59 -16.49
C ASP A 249 1.30 4.52 -16.08
N VAL A 250 2.07 3.62 -16.70
CA VAL A 250 3.46 3.36 -16.36
C VAL A 250 4.33 3.96 -17.46
N ASP A 251 5.08 5.00 -17.14
CA ASP A 251 5.98 5.68 -18.08
C ASP A 251 5.28 6.14 -19.39
N GLY A 252 3.98 6.45 -19.33
CA GLY A 252 3.15 6.86 -20.46
C GLY A 252 2.36 5.72 -21.13
N GLU A 253 2.54 4.48 -20.69
CA GLU A 253 1.81 3.31 -21.19
C GLU A 253 0.64 2.97 -20.26
N LYS A 254 -0.58 2.97 -20.82
CA LYS A 254 -1.80 2.62 -20.09
C LYS A 254 -2.01 1.10 -20.07
N ILE A 255 -2.18 0.56 -18.88
CA ILE A 255 -2.43 -0.85 -18.59
C ILE A 255 -3.71 -0.94 -17.75
N THR A 256 -4.75 -1.56 -18.31
CA THR A 256 -5.92 -2.00 -17.55
C THR A 256 -5.56 -3.32 -16.86
N HIS A 257 -5.49 -3.32 -15.54
CA HIS A 257 -4.93 -4.44 -14.78
C HIS A 257 -5.97 -5.48 -14.37
N SER A 258 -7.15 -5.02 -13.96
CA SER A 258 -8.22 -5.87 -13.45
C SER A 258 -9.56 -5.38 -14.01
N PRO A 259 -10.46 -6.27 -14.48
CA PRO A 259 -11.73 -5.90 -15.11
C PRO A 259 -12.85 -5.56 -14.11
N GLY A 260 -12.49 -5.36 -12.84
CA GLY A 260 -13.39 -5.12 -11.72
C GLY A 260 -12.61 -4.75 -10.46
N THR A 261 -13.28 -4.03 -9.57
CA THR A 261 -12.74 -3.65 -8.26
C THR A 261 -12.57 -4.88 -7.39
N GLU A 262 -13.56 -5.78 -7.36
CA GLU A 262 -13.47 -7.03 -6.60
C GLU A 262 -12.30 -7.91 -7.04
N ASP A 263 -12.07 -7.95 -8.35
CA ASP A 263 -11.00 -8.75 -8.96
C ASP A 263 -9.61 -8.21 -8.54
N GLU A 264 -9.44 -6.88 -8.44
CA GLU A 264 -8.19 -6.25 -7.96
C GLU A 264 -7.92 -6.60 -6.49
N TYR A 265 -8.99 -6.64 -5.68
CA TYR A 265 -8.90 -6.88 -4.24
C TYR A 265 -9.06 -8.35 -3.85
N GLY A 266 -8.98 -9.27 -4.82
CA GLY A 266 -8.83 -10.71 -4.59
C GLY A 266 -10.15 -11.44 -4.32
N SER A 267 -11.25 -10.94 -4.89
CA SER A 267 -12.52 -11.65 -5.01
C SER A 267 -12.86 -11.88 -6.49
N THR A 268 -14.07 -12.35 -6.78
CA THR A 268 -14.59 -12.50 -8.15
C THR A 268 -16.10 -12.67 -8.09
N TRP A 269 -16.82 -12.21 -9.11
CA TRP A 269 -18.29 -12.22 -9.14
C TRP A 269 -18.92 -11.44 -7.97
N GLY A 270 -18.33 -10.28 -7.68
CA GLY A 270 -18.66 -9.44 -6.54
C GLY A 270 -18.01 -9.84 -5.22
N PHE A 271 -18.35 -9.11 -4.16
CA PHE A 271 -17.96 -9.45 -2.79
C PHE A 271 -19.11 -10.13 -2.05
N ASP A 272 -18.87 -11.32 -1.52
CA ASP A 272 -19.86 -12.09 -0.75
C ASP A 272 -19.72 -11.90 0.77
N HIS A 273 -18.49 -11.82 1.27
CA HIS A 273 -18.18 -11.68 2.69
C HIS A 273 -16.85 -10.97 2.90
N THR A 274 -16.61 -10.50 4.13
CA THR A 274 -15.32 -9.89 4.49
C THR A 274 -14.23 -10.94 4.67
N PHE A 275 -13.00 -10.62 4.26
CA PHE A 275 -11.81 -11.45 4.44
C PHE A 275 -10.55 -10.61 4.62
N SER A 276 -9.51 -11.22 5.20
CA SER A 276 -8.19 -10.61 5.41
C SER A 276 -7.09 -11.65 5.14
N TYR A 277 -6.46 -11.57 3.96
CA TYR A 277 -5.36 -12.44 3.55
C TYR A 277 -4.04 -11.66 3.42
N PRO A 278 -2.88 -12.33 3.31
CA PRO A 278 -1.58 -11.64 3.29
C PRO A 278 -1.46 -10.53 2.24
N TYR A 279 -1.96 -10.75 1.02
CA TYR A 279 -1.82 -9.79 -0.09
C TYR A 279 -3.08 -8.99 -0.40
N SER A 280 -4.26 -9.42 0.03
CA SER A 280 -5.50 -8.69 -0.21
C SER A 280 -6.53 -8.95 0.86
N GLY A 281 -7.46 -8.03 1.02
CA GLY A 281 -8.54 -8.13 1.98
C GLY A 281 -9.70 -7.24 1.59
N TYR A 282 -10.90 -7.69 1.95
CA TYR A 282 -12.12 -6.90 1.96
C TYR A 282 -12.63 -6.90 3.40
N ILE A 283 -12.31 -5.86 4.16
CA ILE A 283 -12.39 -5.86 5.63
C ILE A 283 -13.64 -5.15 6.15
N GLN A 284 -14.41 -4.47 5.29
CA GLN A 284 -15.65 -3.82 5.68
C GLN A 284 -16.71 -3.98 4.60
N MET A 285 -17.92 -4.40 5.00
CA MET A 285 -19.11 -4.51 4.17
C MET A 285 -20.34 -4.05 4.97
N ASP A 286 -20.45 -2.74 5.23
CA ASP A 286 -21.50 -2.19 6.11
C ASP A 286 -22.30 -1.09 5.40
N GLU A 287 -23.55 -1.36 5.01
CA GLU A 287 -24.51 -0.33 4.55
C GLU A 287 -23.90 0.67 3.53
N GLY A 288 -23.31 0.14 2.45
CA GLY A 288 -22.67 0.95 1.41
C GLY A 288 -21.25 1.42 1.72
N LYS A 289 -20.70 1.10 2.90
CA LYS A 289 -19.28 1.33 3.25
C LYS A 289 -18.47 0.08 2.99
N ASN A 290 -17.56 0.19 2.04
CA ASN A 290 -16.74 -0.89 1.53
C ASN A 290 -15.29 -0.53 1.82
N ARG A 291 -14.50 -1.45 2.41
CA ARG A 291 -13.08 -1.21 2.69
C ARG A 291 -12.24 -2.41 2.32
N MET A 292 -11.15 -2.15 1.61
CA MET A 292 -10.29 -3.17 1.04
C MET A 292 -8.83 -2.75 1.04
N TYR A 293 -7.94 -3.72 0.84
CA TYR A 293 -6.53 -3.50 0.61
C TYR A 293 -5.95 -4.49 -0.38
N ARG A 294 -4.91 -4.06 -1.09
CA ARG A 294 -4.13 -4.88 -2.03
C ARG A 294 -2.66 -4.56 -1.89
N TRP A 295 -1.82 -5.58 -1.80
CA TRP A 295 -0.36 -5.50 -1.76
C TRP A 295 0.22 -6.16 -3.00
N HIS A 296 0.88 -5.36 -3.83
CA HIS A 296 1.71 -5.80 -4.95
C HIS A 296 3.13 -6.12 -4.47
N PHE A 297 3.26 -6.79 -3.32
CA PHE A 297 4.55 -7.03 -2.68
C PHE A 297 5.39 -8.07 -3.42
N ALA A 298 4.74 -9.15 -3.88
CA ALA A 298 5.38 -10.19 -4.69
C ALA A 298 5.55 -9.80 -6.17
N ASN A 299 4.79 -8.80 -6.62
CA ASN A 299 4.65 -8.40 -8.03
C ASN A 299 4.54 -6.87 -8.17
N PRO A 300 5.52 -6.09 -7.68
CA PRO A 300 5.40 -4.63 -7.63
C PRO A 300 5.31 -4.02 -9.03
N VAL A 301 4.49 -2.96 -9.17
CA VAL A 301 4.37 -2.21 -10.43
C VAL A 301 5.51 -1.22 -10.52
N ARG A 302 6.51 -1.53 -11.34
CA ARG A 302 7.76 -0.77 -11.47
C ARG A 302 7.64 0.30 -12.55
N PHE A 303 8.22 1.47 -12.31
CA PHE A 303 8.24 2.61 -13.24
C PHE A 303 9.62 3.28 -13.24
N GLN A 304 10.01 3.86 -14.38
CA GLN A 304 11.32 4.50 -14.57
C GLN A 304 11.26 6.03 -14.63
N LYS A 305 10.10 6.58 -15.01
CA LYS A 305 9.89 8.02 -15.25
C LYS A 305 8.64 8.54 -14.55
N SER A 306 7.54 7.79 -14.56
CA SER A 306 6.29 8.25 -13.97
C SER A 306 5.33 7.10 -13.72
N LEU A 307 4.47 7.29 -12.72
CA LEU A 307 3.37 6.40 -12.43
C LEU A 307 2.11 7.21 -12.15
N ARG A 308 1.01 6.85 -12.82
CA ARG A 308 -0.34 7.24 -12.41
C ARG A 308 -1.15 5.98 -12.11
N VAL A 309 -1.84 5.98 -10.97
CA VAL A 309 -2.70 4.87 -10.55
C VAL A 309 -4.11 5.39 -10.38
N GLN A 310 -5.05 4.74 -11.04
CA GLN A 310 -6.46 5.14 -11.05
C GLN A 310 -7.36 3.93 -10.86
N ILE A 311 -8.53 4.14 -10.29
CA ILE A 311 -9.61 3.15 -10.28
C ILE A 311 -10.87 3.82 -10.79
N GLN A 312 -11.57 3.15 -11.70
CA GLN A 312 -12.83 3.64 -12.23
C GLN A 312 -13.96 3.46 -11.21
N ASP A 313 -14.96 4.32 -11.32
CA ASP A 313 -16.22 4.22 -10.60
C ASP A 313 -17.29 3.72 -11.59
N GLN A 314 -17.44 2.40 -11.69
CA GLN A 314 -18.37 1.72 -12.58
C GLN A 314 -19.22 0.71 -11.83
N ARG A 315 -20.47 0.56 -12.28
CA ARG A 315 -21.48 -0.32 -11.69
C ARG A 315 -22.20 -1.14 -12.75
N VAL A 316 -22.86 -2.21 -12.34
CA VAL A 316 -23.88 -2.87 -13.19
C VAL A 316 -25.10 -1.96 -13.29
N GLN A 317 -25.61 -1.75 -14.51
CA GLN A 317 -26.83 -0.98 -14.71
C GLN A 317 -28.04 -1.68 -14.06
N GLU A 318 -28.84 -0.91 -13.32
CA GLU A 318 -30.07 -1.41 -12.69
C GLU A 318 -31.01 -2.07 -13.71
N GLY A 319 -31.55 -3.24 -13.36
CA GLY A 319 -32.44 -4.01 -14.23
C GLY A 319 -31.76 -4.70 -15.42
N SER A 320 -30.43 -4.59 -15.55
CA SER A 320 -29.68 -5.27 -16.60
C SER A 320 -29.71 -6.80 -16.41
N LYS A 321 -30.12 -7.53 -17.44
CA LYS A 321 -30.03 -9.00 -17.49
C LYS A 321 -28.69 -9.53 -17.97
N ASP A 322 -27.92 -8.68 -18.66
CA ASP A 322 -26.64 -9.03 -19.30
C ASP A 322 -25.43 -8.38 -18.60
N TYR A 323 -25.57 -8.02 -17.31
CA TYR A 323 -24.51 -7.37 -16.50
C TYR A 323 -23.83 -6.17 -17.17
N ARG A 324 -24.60 -5.31 -17.82
CA ARG A 324 -24.06 -4.13 -18.52
C ARG A 324 -23.38 -3.17 -17.54
N GLN A 325 -22.07 -3.02 -17.68
CA GLN A 325 -21.26 -2.05 -16.95
C GLN A 325 -21.52 -0.62 -17.45
N VAL A 326 -21.67 0.33 -16.52
CA VAL A 326 -21.81 1.75 -16.80
C VAL A 326 -21.06 2.57 -15.75
N PRO A 327 -20.53 3.76 -16.08
CA PRO A 327 -20.04 4.68 -15.06
C PRO A 327 -21.12 4.96 -14.01
N SER A 328 -20.74 5.09 -12.74
CA SER A 328 -21.65 5.62 -11.73
C SER A 328 -21.99 7.08 -12.11
N LYS A 329 -23.27 7.42 -12.19
CA LYS A 329 -23.78 8.71 -12.72
C LYS A 329 -24.45 9.57 -11.65
N ASP A 330 -24.56 9.06 -10.43
CA ASP A 330 -25.50 9.61 -9.44
C ASP A 330 -24.81 10.52 -8.41
N GLU A 331 -23.52 10.82 -8.61
CA GLU A 331 -22.73 11.68 -7.73
C GLU A 331 -22.66 11.20 -6.27
N THR A 332 -22.98 9.92 -6.00
CA THR A 332 -23.12 9.43 -4.62
C THR A 332 -21.87 8.83 -4.01
N ASP A 333 -20.87 8.50 -4.84
CA ASP A 333 -19.81 7.59 -4.41
C ASP A 333 -18.56 8.36 -4.00
N ASP A 334 -18.09 8.11 -2.78
CA ASP A 334 -16.90 8.72 -2.21
C ASP A 334 -15.78 7.69 -2.12
N TYR A 335 -14.66 8.00 -2.77
CA TYR A 335 -13.47 7.14 -2.78
C TYR A 335 -12.38 7.77 -1.91
N THR A 336 -11.79 6.96 -1.03
CA THR A 336 -10.64 7.35 -0.21
C THR A 336 -9.56 6.31 -0.34
N SER A 337 -8.33 6.72 -0.64
CA SER A 337 -7.20 5.78 -0.75
C SER A 337 -6.01 6.24 0.09
N VAL A 338 -5.23 5.27 0.54
CA VAL A 338 -3.83 5.48 0.91
C VAL A 338 -2.98 4.52 0.10
N VAL A 339 -2.07 5.06 -0.70
CA VAL A 339 -1.15 4.30 -1.54
C VAL A 339 0.24 4.28 -0.94
N PHE A 340 0.99 3.21 -1.20
CA PHE A 340 2.36 3.02 -0.77
C PHE A 340 3.25 2.68 -1.95
N TRP A 341 4.43 3.29 -2.01
CA TRP A 341 5.43 3.00 -3.04
C TRP A 341 6.83 3.25 -2.51
N TYR A 342 7.83 2.68 -3.19
CA TYR A 342 9.22 3.08 -3.02
C TYR A 342 9.67 3.90 -4.21
N GLN A 343 10.48 4.93 -3.97
CA GLN A 343 11.06 5.75 -5.02
C GLN A 343 12.52 6.09 -4.71
N GLU A 344 13.33 6.26 -5.75
CA GLU A 344 14.73 6.70 -5.59
C GLU A 344 14.77 8.14 -5.04
N GLY A 345 15.32 8.27 -3.83
CA GLY A 345 15.43 9.51 -3.07
C GLY A 345 14.16 9.90 -2.31
N ALA A 346 14.30 10.90 -1.44
CA ALA A 346 13.18 11.53 -0.76
C ALA A 346 12.45 12.48 -1.71
N HIS A 347 11.13 12.37 -1.78
CA HIS A 347 10.26 13.26 -2.57
C HIS A 347 9.10 13.72 -1.69
N PRO A 348 8.58 14.95 -1.86
CA PRO A 348 7.41 15.41 -1.11
C PRO A 348 6.20 14.52 -1.36
N ALA A 349 5.50 14.13 -0.29
CA ALA A 349 4.19 13.51 -0.39
C ALA A 349 3.16 14.49 -0.97
N PRO A 350 2.18 14.03 -1.76
CA PRO A 350 1.03 14.84 -2.15
C PRO A 350 0.36 15.47 -0.92
N ALA A 351 -0.12 16.71 -1.09
CA ALA A 351 -0.85 17.40 -0.03
C ALA A 351 -2.19 16.69 0.25
N ILE A 352 -2.54 16.58 1.52
CA ILE A 352 -3.86 16.09 1.93
C ILE A 352 -4.86 17.24 1.97
N LEU A 353 -6.14 16.96 1.77
CA LEU A 353 -7.21 17.96 1.91
C LEU A 353 -7.18 18.58 3.32
N PRO A 354 -7.60 19.84 3.50
CA PRO A 354 -7.74 20.45 4.82
C PRO A 354 -8.64 19.63 5.75
N TYR A 355 -8.37 19.69 7.07
CA TYR A 355 -9.10 18.92 8.07
C TYR A 355 -10.64 18.98 7.90
N ALA A 356 -11.19 20.19 7.72
CA ALA A 356 -12.63 20.41 7.57
C ALA A 356 -13.22 19.65 6.37
N GLU A 357 -12.48 19.55 5.26
CA GLU A 357 -12.90 18.81 4.06
C GLU A 357 -12.78 17.30 4.26
N ARG A 358 -11.73 16.83 4.94
CA ARG A 358 -11.53 15.40 5.26
C ARG A 358 -12.61 14.83 6.17
N VAL A 359 -13.09 15.64 7.13
CA VAL A 359 -14.09 15.19 8.12
C VAL A 359 -15.52 15.53 7.74
N ALA A 360 -15.71 16.33 6.69
CA ALA A 360 -17.04 16.62 6.18
C ALA A 360 -17.78 15.30 5.91
N LEU A 361 -19.04 15.22 6.31
CA LEU A 361 -19.87 14.04 6.03
C LEU A 361 -19.90 13.78 4.53
N SER A 362 -19.83 12.49 4.15
CA SER A 362 -20.18 12.08 2.79
C SER A 362 -21.51 12.71 2.43
N ARG A 363 -21.54 13.46 1.33
CA ARG A 363 -22.82 13.94 0.78
C ARG A 363 -23.53 12.85 0.00
N GLY A 364 -22.89 11.68 -0.18
CA GLY A 364 -23.43 10.47 -0.81
C GLY A 364 -24.93 10.28 -0.58
N PRO A 365 -25.38 10.22 0.70
CA PRO A 365 -26.78 9.97 1.05
C PRO A 365 -27.74 11.14 0.75
N THR A 366 -27.22 12.34 0.49
CA THR A 366 -27.98 13.57 0.23
C THR A 366 -28.00 13.99 -1.24
N TYR A 367 -27.19 13.35 -2.09
CA TYR A 367 -27.27 13.60 -3.52
C TYR A 367 -28.60 13.05 -4.05
N PRO A 368 -29.30 13.79 -4.92
CA PRO A 368 -30.56 13.34 -5.47
C PRO A 368 -30.33 12.01 -6.20
N ARG A 369 -31.07 10.96 -5.82
CA ARG A 369 -31.14 9.72 -6.61
C ARG A 369 -31.50 10.11 -8.03
N SER A 370 -30.62 9.84 -9.00
CA SER A 370 -30.99 10.03 -10.40
C SER A 370 -32.19 9.11 -10.67
N ARG A 371 -33.22 9.66 -11.31
CA ARG A 371 -34.47 8.95 -11.60
C ARG A 371 -34.37 8.17 -12.89
#